data_AF-A0AAV0BMK1-F1
#
_entry.id   AF-A0AAV0BMK1-F1
#
_cell.length_a   1.000
_cell.length_b   1.000
_cell.length_c   1.000
_cell.angle_alpha   90.00
_cell.angle_beta   90.00
_cell.angle_gamma   90.00
#
_symmetry.space_group_name_H-M   'P 1'
#
loop_
_entity.id
_entity.type
_entity.pdbx_description
1 polymer ?
#
loop_
_entity_poly.entity_id
_entity_poly.type
_entity_poly.pdbx_seq_one_letter_code
_entity_poly.pdbx_strand_id
1 'polypeptide(L)' 'QSGNFQPGTIIDKVIRDPFLYNFFLQFQAGLKGTSCPTRYVVLKYETNHTVNDLQNIANSTCSGF' A
#
# COMPACT_ATOMS: atom_id res chain seq x y z
N GLN A 1 22.07 -1.94 -5.75
CA GLN A 1 20.73 -1.91 -5.12
C GLN A 1 20.34 -0.45 -4.91
N SER A 2 19.14 -0.05 -5.31
CA SER A 2 18.68 1.36 -5.26
C SER A 2 18.31 1.86 -3.85
N GLY A 3 18.43 1.01 -2.82
CA GLY A 3 18.09 1.35 -1.43
C GLY A 3 16.59 1.46 -1.16
N ASN A 4 15.74 1.17 -2.16
CA ASN A 4 14.29 1.23 -2.03
C ASN A 4 13.71 0.01 -1.33
N PHE A 5 12.52 0.19 -0.77
CA PHE A 5 11.70 -0.91 -0.27
C PHE A 5 11.38 -1.93 -1.38
N GLN A 6 11.23 -3.18 -0.98
CA GLN A 6 10.85 -4.24 -1.91
C GLN A 6 9.43 -3.98 -2.45
N PRO A 7 9.15 -4.32 -3.72
CA PRO A 7 7.79 -4.30 -4.24
C PRO A 7 6.89 -5.21 -3.37
N GLY A 8 5.67 -4.76 -3.11
CA GLY A 8 4.74 -5.38 -2.17
C GLY A 8 4.90 -4.93 -0.71
N THR A 9 5.82 -4.01 -0.40
CA THR A 9 5.96 -3.48 0.96
C THR A 9 4.75 -2.64 1.33
N ILE A 10 4.09 -3.00 2.44
CA ILE A 10 2.95 -2.29 3.00
C ILE A 10 3.35 -1.67 4.35
N ILE A 11 3.01 -0.40 4.54
CA ILE A 11 3.22 0.33 5.80
C ILE A 11 1.87 0.84 6.28
N ASP A 12 1.37 0.25 7.36
CA ASP A 12 0.06 0.59 7.93
C ASP A 12 0.12 0.96 9.43
N LYS A 13 1.19 0.58 10.15
CA LYS A 13 1.31 0.77 11.61
C LYS A 13 1.90 2.11 12.06
N VAL A 14 2.84 2.67 11.30
CA VAL A 14 3.68 3.80 11.76
C VAL A 14 3.14 5.17 11.34
N ILE A 15 2.54 5.25 10.16
CA ILE A 15 2.04 6.51 9.56
C ILE A 15 0.55 6.35 9.26
N ARG A 16 -0.25 6.27 10.32
CA ARG A 16 -1.70 6.08 10.24
C ARG A 16 -2.44 7.36 10.58
N ASP A 17 -3.56 7.57 9.90
CA ASP A 17 -4.54 8.58 10.24
C ASP A 17 -5.35 8.09 11.47
N PRO A 18 -5.62 8.97 12.46
CA PRO A 18 -6.32 8.57 13.68
C PRO A 18 -7.82 8.30 13.46
N PHE A 19 -8.41 8.78 12.37
CA PHE A 19 -9.86 8.66 12.11
C PHE A 19 -10.17 7.75 10.91
N LEU A 20 -9.32 7.75 9.90
CA LEU A 20 -9.50 6.95 8.70
C LEU A 20 -8.47 5.83 8.62
N TYR A 21 -8.90 4.68 8.13
CA TYR A 21 -7.96 3.62 7.81
C TYR A 21 -7.19 3.99 6.54
N ASN A 22 -5.87 4.16 6.66
CA ASN A 22 -4.97 4.36 5.54
C ASN A 22 -3.73 3.45 5.64
N PHE A 23 -3.10 3.21 4.50
CA PHE A 23 -1.85 2.48 4.39
C PHE A 23 -1.03 2.97 3.19
N PHE A 24 0.28 2.75 3.23
CA PHE A 24 1.16 2.99 2.10
C PHE A 24 1.57 1.66 1.47
N LEU A 25 1.59 1.60 0.14
CA LEU A 25 2.01 0.43 -0.62
C LEU A 25 3.03 0.83 -1.69
N GLN A 26 4.15 0.11 -1.72
CA GLN A 26 5.16 0.20 -2.76
C GLN A 26 4.98 -0.97 -3.74
N PHE A 27 4.31 -0.77 -4.88
CA PHE A 27 4.04 -1.86 -5.83
C PHE A 27 5.18 -2.12 -6.82
N GLN A 28 5.95 -1.09 -7.21
CA GLN A 28 7.04 -1.21 -8.19
C GLN A 28 8.42 -1.19 -7.54
N ALA A 29 9.38 -1.92 -8.10
CA ALA A 29 10.78 -1.80 -7.69
C ALA A 29 11.35 -0.46 -8.18
N GLY A 30 11.94 0.32 -7.27
CA GLY A 30 12.57 1.59 -7.65
C GLY A 30 13.81 1.37 -8.51
N LEU A 31 13.68 1.54 -9.83
CA LEU A 31 14.77 1.35 -10.79
C LEU A 31 15.82 2.47 -10.69
N LYS A 32 15.39 3.71 -10.44
CA LYS A 32 16.27 4.89 -10.30
C LYS A 32 15.69 5.89 -9.31
N GLY A 33 16.53 6.44 -8.45
CA GLY A 33 16.11 7.38 -7.40
C GLY A 33 15.36 6.69 -6.25
N THR A 34 14.66 7.50 -5.44
CA THR A 34 13.83 7.01 -4.33
C THR A 34 12.40 6.79 -4.82
N SER A 35 11.88 5.60 -4.59
CA SER A 35 10.49 5.27 -4.87
C SER A 35 9.55 6.00 -3.92
N CYS A 36 8.52 6.62 -4.48
CA CYS A 36 7.42 7.20 -3.71
C CYS A 36 6.30 6.16 -3.54
N PRO A 37 6.10 5.59 -2.34
CA PRO A 37 5.01 4.66 -2.09
C PRO A 37 3.65 5.37 -2.21
N THR A 38 2.64 4.65 -2.68
CA THR A 38 1.29 5.19 -2.88
C THR A 38 0.50 5.10 -1.59
N ARG A 39 -0.15 6.20 -1.17
CA ARG A 39 -1.05 6.23 -0.01
C ARG A 39 -2.46 5.83 -0.42
N TYR A 40 -3.00 4.80 0.20
CA TYR A 40 -4.39 4.37 0.08
C TYR A 40 -5.17 4.80 1.32
N VAL A 41 -6.36 5.35 1.10
CA VAL A 41 -7.28 5.76 2.17
C VAL A 41 -8.60 5.03 1.95
N VAL A 42 -9.03 4.27 2.95
CA VAL A 42 -10.30 3.54 2.93
C VAL A 42 -11.38 4.46 3.48
N LEU A 43 -12.25 4.94 2.60
CA LEU A 43 -13.35 5.84 2.94
C LEU A 43 -14.60 5.09 3.41
N LYS A 44 -14.80 3.88 2.87
CA LYS A 44 -15.93 3.01 3.20
C LYS A 44 -15.46 1.58 3.09
N TYR A 45 -15.79 0.77 4.10
CA TYR A 45 -15.66 -0.68 4.04
C TYR A 45 -17.01 -1.30 4.36
N GLU A 46 -17.37 -2.36 3.64
CA GLU A 46 -18.55 -3.17 3.95
C GLU A 46 -18.08 -4.41 4.73
N THR A 47 -18.89 -4.83 5.69
CA THR A 47 -18.53 -5.56 6.93
C THR A 47 -17.83 -6.92 6.77
N ASN A 48 -17.58 -7.38 5.54
CA ASN A 48 -17.07 -8.71 5.24
C ASN A 48 -15.62 -8.73 4.72
N HIS A 49 -14.98 -7.59 4.50
CA HIS A 49 -13.60 -7.54 4.02
C HIS A 49 -12.62 -7.26 5.16
N THR A 50 -11.59 -8.09 5.28
CA THR A 50 -10.49 -7.81 6.19
C THR A 50 -9.54 -6.78 5.58
N VAL A 51 -8.78 -6.11 6.45
CA VAL A 51 -7.71 -5.19 6.04
C VAL A 51 -6.73 -5.85 5.07
N ASN A 52 -6.40 -7.13 5.30
CA ASN A 52 -5.51 -7.90 4.45
C ASN A 52 -6.09 -8.08 3.04
N ASP A 53 -7.41 -8.26 2.92
CA ASP A 53 -8.06 -8.40 1.62
C ASP A 53 -7.94 -7.10 0.80
N LEU A 54 -8.14 -5.94 1.44
CA LEU A 54 -8.00 -4.64 0.78
C LEU A 54 -6.56 -4.38 0.31
N GLN A 55 -5.58 -4.74 1.13
CA GLN A 55 -4.16 -4.62 0.77
C GLN A 55 -3.80 -5.55 -0.40
N ASN A 56 -4.32 -6.78 -0.39
CA ASN A 56 -4.10 -7.74 -1.46
C ASN A 56 -4.74 -7.29 -2.78
N ILE A 57 -5.96 -6.75 -2.73
CA ILE A 57 -6.65 -6.19 -3.92
C ILE A 57 -5.89 -4.99 -4.48
N ALA A 58 -5.40 -4.09 -3.61
CA ALA A 58 -4.61 -2.94 -4.05
C ALA A 58 -3.31 -3.38 -4.73
N ASN A 59 -2.62 -4.37 -4.17
CA ASN A 59 -1.38 -4.90 -4.73
C ASN A 59 -1.62 -5.67 -6.05
N SER A 60 -2.66 -6.49 -6.13
CA SER A 60 -2.98 -7.26 -7.34
C SER A 60 -3.41 -6.36 -8.49
N THR A 61 -4.22 -5.34 -8.21
CA THR A 61 -4.67 -4.36 -9.20
C THR A 61 -3.49 -3.60 -9.79
N CYS A 62 -2.55 -3.11 -8.95
CA CYS A 62 -1.39 -2.37 -9.43
C CYS A 62 -0.31 -3.23 -10.10
N SER A 63 -0.25 -4.52 -9.81
CA SER A 63 0.70 -5.45 -10.45
C SER A 63 0.23 -5.98 -11.81
N GLY A 64 -1.06 -5.83 -12.12
CA GLY A 64 -1.67 -6.30 -13.36
C GLY A 64 -1.67 -5.30 -14.52
N PHE A 65 -1.17 -4.08 -14.30
CA PHE A 65 -0.95 -3.04 -15.31
C PHE A 65 0.54 -2.92 -15.64
#